data_AF-A0A0J6F341-F1
#
_entry.id   AF-A0A0J6F341-F1
#
_cell.length_a   1.000
_cell.length_b   1.000
_cell.length_c   1.000
_cell.angle_alpha   90.00
_cell.angle_beta   90.00
_cell.angle_gamma   90.00
#
_symmetry.space_group_name_H-M   'P 1'
#
loop_
_entity.id
_entity.type
_entity.pdbx_description
1 polymer ?
#
loop_
_entity_poly.entity_id
_entity_poly.type
_entity_poly.pdbx_seq_one_letter_code
_entity_poly.pdbx_strand_id
1 'polypeptide(L)'
;MQLLKASGRHGRLAATLTSILLVLPASAAPGYRRSDQQQDRNGQTDPFAVLDPQNWVNPDNMTWDDWRTPPGTNWADPSRKGSVRNFNIALVTVDYSDKEFTVTREPRSDPFGNPQPSAANIKREDVTAFYRDFLNKPGELNMGHTLHEYWMGDSGGRYGVDLTAFGVYRLPLLSYQYGISDRMNLGACPVEGACNIEIRGDALRAWREDVGDEKADSFELVFILSAGQDESATWQEFGEMKFQTPEDVTDEFGPLRMAMDHTPITGTRYVEWTSWASASTIWPNAGDGSSTQAESSGMGTFAHELTHLLNIGDNYNNPYGNPIRRSYTGPWSMMSRGSFNGPGGPHSRWQVPPVQGSSMGSLHTVRDKAKLGLVDDKSILHVSREALADSGLIVARVTARAINPGESELIGVRIVMDADNSPHCDIETDPFCDGNDYDNYELEVIDRMGADSFTPDSGVMISKDQDRGFRRLSVDH
;
A
#
# COMPACT_ATOMS: atom_id res chain seq x y z
N MET A 1 -7.61 -64.32 -54.83
CA MET A 1 -8.26 -65.29 -53.92
C MET A 1 -9.63 -64.74 -53.55
N GLN A 2 -10.67 -65.36 -54.10
CA GLN A 2 -12.08 -65.06 -53.90
C GLN A 2 -12.61 -65.70 -52.60
N LEU A 3 -13.77 -65.17 -52.16
CA LEU A 3 -14.93 -65.78 -51.48
C LEU A 3 -15.27 -65.03 -50.18
N LEU A 4 -16.25 -64.12 -50.11
CA LEU A 4 -17.72 -64.23 -50.22
C LEU A 4 -18.39 -65.23 -49.25
N LYS A 5 -19.11 -64.69 -48.25
CA LYS A 5 -20.56 -64.86 -47.95
C LYS A 5 -20.83 -64.41 -46.50
N ALA A 6 -21.60 -63.35 -46.22
CA ALA A 6 -23.02 -63.05 -46.46
C ALA A 6 -23.99 -63.61 -45.39
N SER A 7 -24.58 -62.67 -44.64
CA SER A 7 -25.96 -62.57 -44.09
C SER A 7 -25.87 -61.88 -42.71
N GLY A 8 -26.54 -60.79 -42.38
CA GLY A 8 -27.68 -60.11 -42.96
C GLY A 8 -28.85 -60.16 -41.97
N ARG A 9 -29.02 -59.11 -41.14
CA ARG A 9 -30.34 -58.53 -40.78
C ARG A 9 -30.21 -57.36 -39.82
N HIS A 10 -31.09 -56.38 -40.05
CA HIS A 10 -31.19 -55.10 -39.39
C HIS A 10 -31.76 -55.20 -37.98
N GLY A 11 -31.26 -54.35 -37.08
CA GLY A 11 -31.88 -54.02 -35.80
C GLY A 11 -31.45 -52.63 -35.38
N ARG A 12 -32.36 -51.66 -35.47
CA ARG A 12 -32.20 -50.32 -34.90
C ARG A 12 -32.08 -50.45 -33.38
N LEU A 13 -31.02 -49.90 -32.77
CA LEU A 13 -30.99 -49.63 -31.33
C LEU A 13 -30.93 -48.11 -31.12
N ALA A 14 -31.94 -47.61 -30.42
CA ALA A 14 -31.99 -46.28 -29.85
C ALA A 14 -30.97 -46.18 -28.71
N ALA A 15 -30.19 -45.10 -28.70
CA ALA A 15 -29.31 -44.75 -27.60
C ALA A 15 -30.10 -43.94 -26.57
N THR A 16 -30.34 -44.53 -25.40
CA THR A 16 -30.98 -43.86 -24.25
C THR A 16 -29.88 -43.16 -23.45
N LEU A 17 -29.80 -41.83 -23.53
CA LEU A 17 -29.00 -41.02 -22.60
C LEU A 17 -29.76 -40.93 -21.27
N THR A 18 -29.12 -41.39 -20.20
CA THR A 18 -29.67 -41.33 -18.83
C THR A 18 -29.12 -40.08 -18.16
N SER A 19 -29.97 -39.06 -17.99
CA SER A 19 -29.67 -37.88 -17.17
C SER A 19 -29.93 -38.22 -15.69
N ILE A 20 -28.89 -38.17 -14.87
CA ILE A 20 -29.02 -38.29 -13.41
C ILE A 20 -29.35 -36.90 -12.85
N LEU A 21 -30.60 -36.68 -12.46
CA LEU A 21 -31.00 -35.55 -11.61
C LEU A 21 -30.59 -35.85 -10.17
N LEU A 22 -29.59 -35.12 -9.65
CA LEU A 22 -29.34 -35.00 -8.22
C LEU A 22 -30.25 -33.90 -7.67
N VAL A 23 -31.36 -34.30 -7.05
CA VAL A 23 -32.22 -33.41 -6.26
C VAL A 23 -31.57 -33.26 -4.88
N LEU A 24 -30.97 -32.10 -4.61
CA LEU A 24 -30.58 -31.71 -3.25
C LEU A 24 -31.82 -31.12 -2.53
N PRO A 25 -32.14 -31.55 -1.30
CA PRO A 25 -33.21 -30.95 -0.53
C PRO A 25 -32.78 -29.55 -0.09
N ALA A 26 -33.58 -28.54 -0.44
CA ALA A 26 -33.46 -27.19 0.09
C ALA A 26 -33.64 -27.23 1.62
N SER A 27 -32.52 -27.22 2.34
CA SER A 27 -32.51 -27.02 3.78
C SER A 27 -32.54 -25.52 4.03
N ALA A 28 -33.65 -25.02 4.56
CA ALA A 28 -33.75 -23.64 5.03
C ALA A 28 -32.68 -23.43 6.12
N ALA A 29 -31.64 -22.66 5.80
CA ALA A 29 -30.63 -22.27 6.77
C ALA A 29 -31.28 -21.39 7.85
N PRO A 30 -30.98 -21.59 9.15
CA PRO A 30 -31.46 -20.73 10.21
C PRO A 30 -30.88 -19.33 10.03
N GLY A 31 -31.75 -18.31 10.07
CA GLY A 31 -31.39 -16.91 9.90
C GLY A 31 -30.40 -16.44 10.97
N TYR A 32 -29.16 -16.20 10.56
CA TYR A 32 -28.19 -15.48 11.37
C TYR A 32 -28.45 -13.97 11.24
N ARG A 33 -28.58 -13.29 12.38
CA ARG A 33 -28.80 -11.84 12.47
C ARG A 33 -27.56 -11.10 11.92
N ARG A 34 -27.75 -10.31 10.85
CA ARG A 34 -26.83 -9.24 10.43
C ARG A 34 -26.92 -8.09 11.44
N SER A 35 -25.79 -7.65 11.97
CA SER A 35 -25.72 -6.56 12.97
C SER A 35 -25.80 -5.15 12.40
N ASP A 36 -25.69 -4.94 11.08
CA ASP A 36 -25.52 -3.59 10.51
C ASP A 36 -26.56 -3.17 9.46
N GLN A 37 -27.72 -3.85 9.39
CA GLN A 37 -28.88 -3.16 8.84
C GLN A 37 -29.46 -2.27 9.94
N GLN A 38 -29.78 -1.01 9.63
CA GLN A 38 -30.59 -0.13 10.46
C GLN A 38 -31.88 -0.86 10.85
N GLN A 39 -31.84 -1.58 11.97
CA GLN A 39 -32.98 -2.22 12.55
C GLN A 39 -33.86 -1.11 13.12
N ASP A 40 -35.14 -1.14 12.78
CA ASP A 40 -36.10 -0.34 13.53
C ASP A 40 -36.10 -0.77 15.01
N ARG A 41 -36.75 -0.01 15.89
CA ARG A 41 -36.81 -0.32 17.33
C ARG A 41 -37.43 -1.71 17.66
N ASN A 42 -37.95 -2.42 16.65
CA ASN A 42 -38.57 -3.74 16.77
C ASN A 42 -37.76 -4.87 16.08
N GLY A 43 -36.56 -4.60 15.55
CA GLY A 43 -35.69 -5.61 14.97
C GLY A 43 -36.16 -6.14 13.60
N GLN A 44 -37.02 -5.40 12.89
CA GLN A 44 -37.38 -5.72 11.51
C GLN A 44 -36.37 -5.09 10.53
N THR A 45 -35.94 -5.87 9.54
CA THR A 45 -35.18 -5.37 8.39
C THR A 45 -36.11 -4.54 7.53
N ASP A 46 -35.89 -3.23 7.45
CA ASP A 46 -36.64 -2.36 6.54
C ASP A 46 -36.31 -2.75 5.09
N PRO A 47 -37.28 -3.31 4.32
CA PRO A 47 -37.03 -3.71 2.94
C PRO A 47 -36.82 -2.51 1.99
N PHE A 48 -37.07 -1.28 2.47
CA PHE A 48 -36.84 -0.03 1.76
C PHE A 48 -35.61 0.72 2.27
N ALA A 49 -34.86 0.15 3.23
CA ALA A 49 -33.59 0.72 3.65
C ALA A 49 -32.67 0.87 2.43
N VAL A 50 -32.05 2.05 2.30
CA VAL A 50 -31.07 2.29 1.24
C VAL A 50 -29.91 1.33 1.46
N LEU A 51 -29.62 0.49 0.46
CA LEU A 51 -28.57 -0.53 0.54
C LEU A 51 -27.18 0.09 0.71
N ASP A 52 -26.97 1.23 0.04
CA ASP A 52 -25.77 2.04 0.13
C ASP A 52 -26.17 3.52 0.28
N PRO A 53 -26.10 4.07 1.50
CA PRO A 53 -26.47 5.46 1.74
C PRO A 53 -25.46 6.46 1.18
N GLN A 54 -24.34 6.00 0.59
CA GLN A 54 -23.27 6.84 0.00
C GLN A 54 -22.66 7.80 1.02
N ASN A 55 -22.47 7.29 2.25
CA ASN A 55 -21.92 8.04 3.38
C ASN A 55 -20.41 7.85 3.47
N TRP A 56 -19.69 8.48 2.56
CA TRP A 56 -18.23 8.54 2.64
C TRP A 56 -17.78 9.45 3.79
N VAL A 57 -16.58 9.20 4.30
CA VAL A 57 -15.90 10.00 5.32
C VAL A 57 -14.61 10.54 4.73
N ASN A 58 -14.37 11.84 4.92
CA ASN A 58 -13.08 12.42 4.56
C ASN A 58 -11.98 11.85 5.49
N PRO A 59 -10.94 11.18 4.95
CA PRO A 59 -9.82 10.68 5.75
C PRO A 59 -9.18 11.73 6.65
N ASP A 60 -9.16 13.00 6.24
CA ASP A 60 -8.61 14.11 7.04
C ASP A 60 -9.33 14.31 8.38
N ASN A 61 -10.59 13.88 8.47
CA ASN A 61 -11.41 13.98 9.67
C ASN A 61 -11.38 12.71 10.53
N MET A 62 -10.72 11.64 10.06
CA MET A 62 -10.65 10.39 10.81
C MET A 62 -9.64 10.49 11.96
N THR A 63 -9.90 9.75 13.02
CA THR A 63 -9.06 9.65 14.22
C THR A 63 -8.87 8.18 14.58
N TRP A 64 -7.99 7.89 15.55
CA TRP A 64 -7.83 6.52 16.04
C TRP A 64 -9.12 5.92 16.64
N ASP A 65 -10.12 6.75 17.01
CA ASP A 65 -11.43 6.26 17.46
C ASP A 65 -12.25 5.60 16.34
N ASP A 66 -11.91 5.87 15.08
CA ASP A 66 -12.51 5.22 13.90
C ASP A 66 -11.96 3.81 13.67
N TRP A 67 -10.91 3.40 14.37
CA TRP A 67 -10.39 2.04 14.26
C TRP A 67 -11.43 1.01 14.69
N ARG A 68 -11.60 -0.02 13.85
CA ARG A 68 -12.43 -1.18 14.14
C ARG A 68 -11.59 -2.45 14.03
N THR A 69 -11.34 -3.12 15.14
CA THR A 69 -10.64 -4.41 15.12
C THR A 69 -11.48 -5.47 14.41
N PRO A 70 -10.92 -6.21 13.43
CA PRO A 70 -11.63 -7.32 12.79
C PRO A 70 -12.10 -8.36 13.83
N PRO A 71 -13.35 -8.85 13.76
CA PRO A 71 -13.90 -9.78 14.75
C PRO A 71 -13.04 -11.03 14.99
N GLY A 72 -12.85 -11.37 16.27
CA GLY A 72 -12.12 -12.59 16.67
C GLY A 72 -10.61 -12.51 16.47
N THR A 73 -10.06 -11.32 16.20
CA THR A 73 -8.63 -11.14 15.96
C THR A 73 -7.94 -10.36 17.08
N ASN A 74 -6.65 -10.63 17.24
CA ASN A 74 -5.72 -9.81 18.02
C ASN A 74 -4.37 -9.91 17.30
N TRP A 75 -4.24 -9.17 16.21
CA TRP A 75 -3.07 -9.23 15.33
C TRP A 75 -1.87 -8.44 15.87
N ALA A 76 -2.12 -7.49 16.78
CA ALA A 76 -1.08 -6.73 17.47
C ALA A 76 -0.36 -7.52 18.57
N ASP A 77 -0.84 -8.71 18.96
CA ASP A 77 -0.19 -9.54 19.98
C ASP A 77 1.22 -9.98 19.51
N PRO A 78 2.30 -9.47 20.12
CA PRO A 78 3.67 -9.73 19.67
C PRO A 78 4.13 -11.16 19.94
N SER A 79 3.38 -11.94 20.75
CA SER A 79 3.66 -13.35 20.97
C SER A 79 3.16 -14.24 19.82
N ARG A 80 2.26 -13.72 18.97
CA ARG A 80 1.78 -14.43 17.79
C ARG A 80 2.79 -14.28 16.66
N LYS A 81 2.98 -15.37 15.92
CA LYS A 81 3.82 -15.40 14.72
C LYS A 81 2.96 -15.82 13.54
N GLY A 82 3.36 -15.39 12.35
CA GLY A 82 2.73 -15.82 11.11
C GLY A 82 2.77 -17.34 11.02
N SER A 83 1.63 -17.95 10.68
CA SER A 83 1.51 -19.41 10.57
C SER A 83 2.33 -20.00 9.42
N VAL A 84 2.70 -19.17 8.43
CA VAL A 84 3.58 -19.53 7.31
C VAL A 84 4.98 -19.03 7.56
N ARG A 85 5.15 -17.72 7.85
CA ARG A 85 6.46 -17.15 8.20
C ARG A 85 6.34 -15.80 8.90
N ASN A 86 7.42 -15.39 9.57
CA ASN A 86 7.72 -14.00 9.84
C ASN A 86 8.86 -13.53 8.95
N PHE A 87 8.77 -12.32 8.41
CA PHE A 87 9.88 -11.68 7.72
C PHE A 87 10.94 -11.25 8.73
N ASN A 88 12.20 -11.67 8.56
CA ASN A 88 13.31 -11.22 9.39
C ASN A 88 14.05 -10.06 8.72
N ILE A 89 13.74 -8.84 9.13
CA ILE A 89 14.17 -7.61 8.45
C ILE A 89 15.16 -6.83 9.31
N ALA A 90 16.27 -6.41 8.70
CA ALA A 90 17.19 -5.46 9.32
C ALA A 90 16.66 -4.02 9.14
N LEU A 91 16.51 -3.27 10.23
CA LEU A 91 16.22 -1.83 10.21
C LEU A 91 17.53 -1.05 10.40
N VAL A 92 18.12 -0.58 9.31
CA VAL A 92 19.38 0.16 9.29
C VAL A 92 19.09 1.65 9.35
N THR A 93 19.44 2.29 10.47
CA THR A 93 19.22 3.73 10.69
C THR A 93 20.44 4.55 10.29
N VAL A 94 20.23 5.64 9.53
CA VAL A 94 21.32 6.46 8.98
C VAL A 94 21.06 7.96 9.15
N ASP A 95 22.11 8.71 9.48
CA ASP A 95 22.09 10.18 9.60
C ASP A 95 23.27 10.82 8.86
N TYR A 96 23.31 12.16 8.86
CA TYR A 96 24.22 12.96 8.03
C TYR A 96 24.95 14.02 8.86
N SER A 97 26.04 14.57 8.31
CA SER A 97 26.79 15.65 8.97
C SER A 97 25.99 16.95 9.06
N ASP A 98 25.09 17.19 8.12
CA ASP A 98 24.17 18.34 8.07
C ASP A 98 22.77 18.06 8.62
N LYS A 99 22.40 16.79 8.83
CA LYS A 99 21.06 16.40 9.26
C LYS A 99 21.11 15.20 10.19
N GLU A 100 20.93 15.46 11.48
CA GLU A 100 20.66 14.44 12.50
C GLU A 100 19.20 13.98 12.45
N PHE A 101 18.89 12.86 13.13
CA PHE A 101 17.51 12.42 13.32
C PHE A 101 16.68 13.53 13.98
N THR A 102 15.59 13.89 13.35
CA THR A 102 14.64 14.93 13.75
C THR A 102 14.15 14.70 15.19
N VAL A 103 13.88 13.45 15.58
CA VAL A 103 13.47 13.12 16.96
C VAL A 103 14.51 13.44 18.05
N THR A 104 15.77 13.69 17.68
CA THR A 104 16.81 14.10 18.65
C THR A 104 16.77 15.58 18.98
N ARG A 105 15.96 16.37 18.27
CA ARG A 105 15.87 17.82 18.41
C ARG A 105 14.72 18.23 19.30
N GLU A 106 14.72 19.51 19.69
CA GLU A 106 13.61 20.13 20.41
C GLU A 106 12.33 20.11 19.58
N PRO A 107 11.14 20.01 20.22
CA PRO A 107 9.87 20.00 19.52
C PRO A 107 9.72 21.17 18.55
N ARG A 108 9.25 20.87 17.33
CA ARG A 108 8.95 21.85 16.27
C ARG A 108 10.13 22.74 15.87
N SER A 109 11.34 22.20 15.90
CA SER A 109 12.56 22.96 15.66
C SER A 109 13.10 22.86 14.22
N ASP A 110 12.61 21.94 13.41
CA ASP A 110 12.90 21.92 11.98
C ASP A 110 11.92 22.82 11.18
N PRO A 111 12.24 23.15 9.91
CA PRO A 111 11.38 23.99 9.07
C PRO A 111 9.97 23.41 8.86
N PHE A 112 9.82 22.10 8.97
CA PHE A 112 8.53 21.42 8.81
C PHE A 112 7.67 21.48 10.09
N GLY A 113 8.20 21.98 11.21
CA GLY A 113 7.52 21.98 12.49
C GLY A 113 7.58 20.65 13.22
N ASN A 114 8.65 19.88 12.98
CA ASN A 114 8.99 18.61 13.62
C ASN A 114 10.25 18.72 14.51
N PRO A 115 10.50 17.74 15.39
CA PRO A 115 9.62 16.62 15.73
C PRO A 115 8.36 17.08 16.45
N GLN A 116 7.33 16.25 16.42
CA GLN A 116 6.12 16.46 17.20
C GLN A 116 6.46 16.33 18.70
N PRO A 117 5.78 17.10 19.58
CA PRO A 117 6.05 17.06 21.02
C PRO A 117 5.89 15.67 21.67
N SER A 118 5.16 14.75 21.04
CA SER A 118 4.96 13.38 21.50
C SER A 118 6.23 12.53 21.48
N ALA A 119 7.23 12.90 20.67
CA ALA A 119 8.53 12.23 20.62
C ALA A 119 9.61 13.20 20.12
N ALA A 120 10.27 13.87 21.06
CA ALA A 120 11.35 14.83 20.82
C ALA A 120 12.45 14.64 21.87
N ASN A 121 13.62 15.24 21.65
CA ASN A 121 14.77 15.16 22.55
C ASN A 121 15.22 13.71 22.87
N ILE A 122 15.02 12.79 21.93
CA ILE A 122 15.52 11.42 22.03
C ILE A 122 17.03 11.45 21.88
N LYS A 123 17.76 10.75 22.73
CA LYS A 123 19.22 10.71 22.59
C LYS A 123 19.59 9.95 21.32
N ARG A 124 20.66 10.37 20.64
CA ARG A 124 21.11 9.72 19.40
C ARG A 124 21.35 8.22 19.57
N GLU A 125 21.89 7.80 20.71
CA GLU A 125 22.10 6.38 21.05
C GLU A 125 20.81 5.57 21.21
N ASP A 126 19.67 6.21 21.46
CA ASP A 126 18.37 5.57 21.67
C ASP A 126 17.52 5.52 20.39
N VAL A 127 17.88 6.25 19.34
CA VAL A 127 17.12 6.38 18.07
C VAL A 127 16.79 5.01 17.45
N THR A 128 17.80 4.14 17.36
CA THR A 128 17.66 2.80 16.77
C THR A 128 16.62 1.95 17.51
N ALA A 129 16.65 1.99 18.85
CA ALA A 129 15.69 1.26 19.68
C ALA A 129 14.30 1.92 19.61
N PHE A 130 14.24 3.24 19.57
CA PHE A 130 13.00 4.01 19.44
C PHE A 130 12.23 3.62 18.18
N TYR A 131 12.86 3.68 16.99
CA TYR A 131 12.16 3.35 15.73
C TYR A 131 11.81 1.87 15.61
N ARG A 132 12.65 0.97 16.11
CA ARG A 132 12.31 -0.46 16.19
C ARG A 132 11.03 -0.67 17.00
N ASP A 133 10.95 -0.08 18.19
CA ASP A 133 9.80 -0.24 19.08
C ASP A 133 8.57 0.47 18.51
N PHE A 134 8.72 1.68 17.96
CA PHE A 134 7.63 2.40 17.30
C PHE A 134 6.99 1.58 16.17
N LEU A 135 7.78 0.90 15.35
CA LEU A 135 7.28 0.12 14.21
C LEU A 135 6.80 -1.29 14.59
N ASN A 136 7.38 -1.94 15.61
CA ASN A 136 7.19 -3.38 15.82
C ASN A 136 6.72 -3.78 17.23
N LYS A 137 6.47 -2.82 18.14
CA LYS A 137 6.03 -3.09 19.51
C LYS A 137 4.77 -2.27 19.84
N PRO A 138 3.66 -2.90 20.25
CA PRO A 138 2.47 -2.16 20.69
C PRO A 138 2.81 -1.24 21.87
N GLY A 139 2.48 0.05 21.75
CA GLY A 139 2.76 1.08 22.74
C GLY A 139 1.81 2.27 22.64
N GLU A 140 2.02 3.27 23.50
CA GLU A 140 1.16 4.47 23.53
C GLU A 140 1.30 5.31 22.25
N LEU A 141 2.55 5.52 21.78
CA LEU A 141 2.83 6.39 20.64
C LEU A 141 2.24 5.89 19.31
N ASN A 142 2.22 4.58 19.09
CA ASN A 142 1.63 3.94 17.90
C ASN A 142 0.20 3.43 18.15
N MET A 143 -0.42 3.83 19.27
CA MET A 143 -1.78 3.44 19.64
C MET A 143 -2.00 1.92 19.73
N GLY A 144 -0.94 1.17 20.01
CA GLY A 144 -0.96 -0.30 20.05
C GLY A 144 -0.79 -0.98 18.69
N HIS A 145 -0.66 -0.21 17.61
CA HIS A 145 -0.59 -0.73 16.25
C HIS A 145 0.84 -0.88 15.73
N THR A 146 1.08 -1.91 14.93
CA THR A 146 2.44 -2.25 14.48
C THR A 146 2.49 -2.71 13.02
N LEU A 147 3.68 -2.69 12.43
CA LEU A 147 3.93 -3.28 11.11
C LEU A 147 3.68 -4.79 11.12
N HIS A 148 4.01 -5.46 12.24
CA HIS A 148 3.66 -6.87 12.44
C HIS A 148 2.14 -7.09 12.37
N GLU A 149 1.36 -6.26 13.05
CA GLU A 149 -0.10 -6.30 13.01
C GLU A 149 -0.64 -6.14 11.59
N TYR A 150 -0.10 -5.17 10.83
CA TYR A 150 -0.53 -4.94 9.45
C TYR A 150 -0.41 -6.23 8.62
N TRP A 151 0.76 -6.86 8.62
CA TRP A 151 0.99 -8.08 7.84
C TRP A 151 0.16 -9.27 8.34
N MET A 152 -0.03 -9.39 9.65
CA MET A 152 -0.89 -10.43 10.22
C MET A 152 -2.35 -10.21 9.84
N GLY A 153 -2.85 -8.98 9.89
CA GLY A 153 -4.22 -8.64 9.48
C GLY A 153 -4.45 -8.84 7.99
N ASP A 154 -3.53 -8.36 7.18
CA ASP A 154 -3.63 -8.42 5.72
C ASP A 154 -3.53 -9.85 5.15
N SER A 155 -2.91 -10.75 5.90
CA SER A 155 -2.73 -12.15 5.51
C SER A 155 -3.58 -13.16 6.27
N GLY A 156 -4.52 -12.71 7.10
CA GLY A 156 -5.30 -13.61 7.95
C GLY A 156 -4.44 -14.42 8.95
N GLY A 157 -3.29 -13.88 9.35
CA GLY A 157 -2.36 -14.45 10.30
C GLY A 157 -1.28 -15.36 9.71
N ARG A 158 -1.07 -15.33 8.39
CA ARG A 158 -0.08 -16.17 7.70
C ARG A 158 1.31 -15.59 7.74
N TYR A 159 1.43 -14.28 7.65
CA TYR A 159 2.69 -13.55 7.56
C TYR A 159 2.77 -12.50 8.66
N GLY A 160 3.90 -12.44 9.36
CA GLY A 160 4.23 -11.35 10.29
C GLY A 160 5.58 -10.75 9.97
N VAL A 161 5.99 -9.74 10.74
CA VAL A 161 7.31 -9.09 10.62
C VAL A 161 8.06 -9.17 11.94
N ASP A 162 9.37 -9.36 11.86
CA ASP A 162 10.34 -9.18 12.95
C ASP A 162 11.41 -8.17 12.50
N LEU A 163 11.62 -7.13 13.31
CA LEU A 163 12.62 -6.10 13.06
C LEU A 163 13.81 -6.22 14.00
N THR A 164 15.02 -6.24 13.46
CA THR A 164 16.27 -6.03 14.22
C THR A 164 16.92 -4.75 13.75
N ALA A 165 17.16 -3.81 14.66
CA ALA A 165 17.63 -2.48 14.30
C ALA A 165 19.13 -2.27 14.53
N PHE A 166 19.76 -1.51 13.64
CA PHE A 166 21.19 -1.24 13.56
C PHE A 166 21.44 0.27 13.30
N GLY A 167 22.64 0.75 13.63
CA GLY A 167 23.01 2.17 13.55
C GLY A 167 22.84 2.92 14.89
N VAL A 168 22.85 4.26 14.91
CA VAL A 168 22.80 5.18 13.78
C VAL A 168 24.15 5.34 13.07
N TYR A 169 24.20 4.98 11.78
CA TYR A 169 25.40 5.17 10.94
C TYR A 169 25.43 6.56 10.30
N ARG A 170 26.55 7.27 10.47
CA ARG A 170 26.77 8.57 9.83
C ARG A 170 27.25 8.36 8.40
N LEU A 171 26.44 8.75 7.41
CA LEU A 171 26.81 8.64 6.00
C LEU A 171 27.84 9.71 5.61
N PRO A 172 28.67 9.45 4.57
CA PRO A 172 29.79 10.32 4.22
C PRO A 172 29.39 11.63 3.52
N LEU A 173 28.23 11.67 2.87
CA LEU A 173 27.74 12.85 2.15
C LEU A 173 26.61 13.56 2.91
N LEU A 174 26.24 14.74 2.41
CA LEU A 174 25.16 15.54 2.97
C LEU A 174 23.78 14.98 2.57
N SER A 175 22.77 15.20 3.40
CA SER A 175 21.44 14.62 3.22
C SER A 175 20.84 14.91 1.83
N TYR A 176 20.92 16.16 1.37
CA TYR A 176 20.36 16.57 0.07
C TYR A 176 21.02 15.87 -1.13
N GLN A 177 22.27 15.40 -0.99
CA GLN A 177 22.97 14.71 -2.09
C GLN A 177 22.35 13.35 -2.40
N TYR A 178 21.70 12.75 -1.40
CA TYR A 178 20.94 11.50 -1.54
C TYR A 178 19.46 11.74 -1.85
N GLY A 179 18.87 12.85 -1.41
CA GLY A 179 17.46 13.17 -1.65
C GLY A 179 17.18 13.74 -3.04
N ILE A 180 18.07 14.58 -3.55
CA ILE A 180 17.92 15.20 -4.89
C ILE A 180 18.40 14.23 -5.96
N SER A 181 17.57 14.01 -6.98
CA SER A 181 17.93 13.26 -8.19
C SER A 181 17.47 13.98 -9.45
N ASP A 182 18.17 13.76 -10.55
CA ASP A 182 17.85 14.40 -11.85
C ASP A 182 16.51 13.95 -12.41
N ARG A 183 16.02 12.78 -11.98
CA ARG A 183 14.73 12.23 -12.40
C ARG A 183 13.55 12.86 -11.65
N MET A 184 13.77 13.28 -10.40
CA MET A 184 12.68 13.69 -9.51
C MET A 184 12.68 15.21 -9.31
N ASN A 185 13.86 15.82 -9.24
CA ASN A 185 14.07 17.20 -8.80
C ASN A 185 15.07 17.90 -9.72
N LEU A 186 14.82 17.84 -11.04
CA LEU A 186 15.75 18.33 -12.06
C LEU A 186 16.14 19.79 -11.80
N GLY A 187 17.45 20.06 -11.68
CA GLY A 187 17.98 21.40 -11.43
C GLY A 187 17.94 21.85 -9.96
N ALA A 188 17.48 21.01 -9.03
CA ALA A 188 17.42 21.37 -7.60
C ALA A 188 18.79 21.28 -6.90
N CYS A 189 19.78 20.62 -7.48
CA CYS A 189 21.05 20.37 -6.82
C CYS A 189 21.86 21.68 -6.62
N PRO A 190 22.22 22.05 -5.37
CA PRO A 190 22.96 23.30 -5.11
C PRO A 190 24.41 23.32 -5.59
N VAL A 191 24.96 22.16 -5.97
CA VAL A 191 26.32 22.04 -6.49
C VAL A 191 26.29 21.06 -7.65
N GLU A 192 26.61 21.55 -8.85
CA GLU A 192 26.56 20.73 -10.07
C GLU A 192 27.35 19.42 -9.90
N GLY A 193 26.71 18.29 -10.20
CA GLY A 193 27.29 16.95 -10.10
C GLY A 193 27.45 16.38 -8.68
N ALA A 194 26.97 17.07 -7.63
CA ALA A 194 27.10 16.59 -6.25
C ALA A 194 25.92 15.74 -5.74
N CYS A 195 24.77 15.79 -6.40
CA CYS A 195 23.56 15.03 -6.02
C CYS A 195 23.38 13.77 -6.87
N ASN A 196 22.18 13.19 -6.87
CA ASN A 196 21.83 11.96 -7.57
C ASN A 196 22.61 10.74 -7.05
N ILE A 197 22.87 10.70 -5.75
CA ILE A 197 23.63 9.63 -5.09
C ILE A 197 22.68 8.58 -4.51
N GLU A 198 22.90 7.31 -4.84
CA GLU A 198 22.13 6.20 -4.29
C GLU A 198 22.55 5.90 -2.84
N ILE A 199 21.61 6.07 -1.90
CA ILE A 199 21.84 5.91 -0.47
C ILE A 199 22.16 4.46 -0.06
N ARG A 200 21.60 3.45 -0.75
CA ARG A 200 21.79 2.04 -0.40
C ARG A 200 23.25 1.63 -0.34
N GLY A 201 24.06 2.11 -1.28
CA GLY A 201 25.48 1.76 -1.36
C GLY A 201 26.26 2.13 -0.11
N ASP A 202 25.98 3.30 0.46
CA ASP A 202 26.66 3.81 1.65
C ASP A 202 26.04 3.25 2.93
N ALA A 203 24.72 3.18 3.03
CA ALA A 203 24.01 2.65 4.19
C ALA A 203 24.31 1.17 4.42
N LEU A 204 24.21 0.34 3.38
CA LEU A 204 24.45 -1.10 3.48
C LEU A 204 25.93 -1.41 3.72
N ARG A 205 26.85 -0.60 3.16
CA ARG A 205 28.29 -0.75 3.43
C ARG A 205 28.60 -0.45 4.89
N ALA A 206 28.12 0.68 5.43
CA ALA A 206 28.36 1.03 6.83
C ALA A 206 27.80 -0.03 7.80
N TRP A 207 26.59 -0.54 7.52
CA TRP A 207 26.00 -1.62 8.30
C TRP A 207 26.82 -2.91 8.24
N ARG A 208 27.22 -3.36 7.04
CA ARG A 208 28.01 -4.58 6.86
C ARG A 208 29.40 -4.48 7.49
N GLU A 209 30.03 -3.32 7.45
CA GLU A 209 31.32 -3.06 8.12
C GLU A 209 31.21 -3.20 9.65
N ASP A 210 30.07 -2.84 10.24
CA ASP A 210 29.81 -2.95 11.67
C ASP A 210 29.49 -4.39 12.11
N VAL A 211 28.57 -5.06 11.42
CA VAL A 211 28.05 -6.37 11.88
C VAL A 211 28.76 -7.57 11.25
N GLY A 212 29.48 -7.36 10.14
CA GLY A 212 30.09 -8.41 9.32
C GLY A 212 29.09 -9.08 8.35
N ASP A 213 29.60 -9.53 7.20
CA ASP A 213 28.79 -10.09 6.11
C ASP A 213 27.95 -11.30 6.54
N GLU A 214 28.50 -12.22 7.35
CA GLU A 214 27.75 -13.40 7.83
C GLU A 214 26.50 -12.99 8.62
N LYS A 215 26.59 -11.95 9.46
CA LYS A 215 25.46 -11.46 10.23
C LYS A 215 24.47 -10.71 9.33
N ALA A 216 24.98 -9.89 8.42
CA ALA A 216 24.14 -9.15 7.47
C ALA A 216 23.33 -10.11 6.58
N ASP A 217 23.96 -11.17 6.07
CA ASP A 217 23.32 -12.18 5.20
C ASP A 217 22.31 -13.09 5.94
N SER A 218 22.22 -12.99 7.27
CA SER A 218 21.18 -13.68 8.05
C SER A 218 19.80 -13.00 7.99
N PHE A 219 19.73 -11.78 7.44
CA PHE A 219 18.48 -11.06 7.19
C PHE A 219 18.05 -11.25 5.74
N GLU A 220 16.75 -11.47 5.52
CA GLU A 220 16.23 -11.67 4.17
C GLU A 220 16.01 -10.35 3.41
N LEU A 221 15.76 -9.26 4.15
CA LEU A 221 15.45 -7.94 3.62
C LEU A 221 16.02 -6.86 4.54
N VAL A 222 16.20 -5.66 3.99
CA VAL A 222 16.70 -4.49 4.73
C VAL A 222 15.77 -3.30 4.52
N PHE A 223 15.40 -2.64 5.62
CA PHE A 223 14.82 -1.31 5.62
C PHE A 223 15.88 -0.31 6.02
N ILE A 224 16.12 0.69 5.18
CA ILE A 224 16.99 1.82 5.46
C ILE A 224 16.10 2.95 5.93
N LEU A 225 16.26 3.38 7.18
CA LEU A 225 15.57 4.53 7.73
C LEU A 225 16.53 5.72 7.78
N SER A 226 16.29 6.71 6.93
CA SER A 226 17.05 7.94 6.87
C SER A 226 16.49 9.04 7.79
N ALA A 227 17.38 9.84 8.38
CA ALA A 227 17.04 11.06 9.09
C ALA A 227 16.36 12.10 8.19
N GLY A 228 15.29 12.72 8.67
CA GLY A 228 14.48 13.73 8.00
C GLY A 228 13.14 13.21 7.49
N GLN A 229 12.46 14.04 6.70
CA GLN A 229 11.18 13.73 6.08
C GLN A 229 11.37 12.95 4.77
N ASP A 230 10.28 12.43 4.25
CA ASP A 230 10.18 11.92 2.88
C ASP A 230 9.47 12.92 1.96
N GLU A 231 9.93 13.01 0.71
CA GLU A 231 9.47 14.03 -0.25
C GLU A 231 7.98 13.86 -0.57
N SER A 232 7.54 12.61 -0.66
CA SER A 232 6.14 12.24 -0.91
C SER A 232 5.20 12.88 0.11
N ALA A 233 5.59 12.94 1.37
CA ALA A 233 4.82 13.50 2.46
C ALA A 233 4.88 15.03 2.55
N THR A 234 5.90 15.68 1.99
CA THR A 234 6.15 17.12 2.21
C THR A 234 5.94 18.02 0.99
N TRP A 235 6.03 17.49 -0.24
CA TRP A 235 6.06 18.34 -1.45
C TRP A 235 4.83 19.23 -1.59
N GLN A 236 3.64 18.72 -1.27
CA GLN A 236 2.40 19.49 -1.38
C GLN A 236 2.21 20.42 -0.18
N GLU A 237 2.44 19.87 1.01
CA GLU A 237 2.25 20.54 2.31
C GLU A 237 3.10 21.80 2.46
N PHE A 238 4.38 21.70 2.09
CA PHE A 238 5.35 22.78 2.17
C PHE A 238 5.66 23.38 0.79
N GLY A 239 4.71 23.23 -0.14
CA GLY A 239 4.61 23.94 -1.40
C GLY A 239 3.28 24.69 -1.45
N GLU A 240 2.40 24.28 -2.38
CA GLU A 240 1.12 24.93 -2.68
C GLU A 240 0.12 25.02 -1.52
N MET A 241 0.22 24.16 -0.50
CA MET A 241 -0.69 24.25 0.66
C MET A 241 -0.25 25.30 1.68
N LYS A 242 1.06 25.52 1.84
CA LYS A 242 1.62 26.49 2.78
C LYS A 242 1.78 27.87 2.16
N PHE A 243 2.13 27.95 0.88
CA PHE A 243 2.48 29.17 0.16
C PHE A 243 1.47 29.46 -0.95
N GLN A 244 1.07 30.72 -1.14
CA GLN A 244 0.08 31.06 -2.17
C GLN A 244 0.71 31.13 -3.56
N THR A 245 1.94 31.62 -3.66
CA THR A 245 2.73 31.61 -4.90
C THR A 245 4.15 31.10 -4.63
N PRO A 246 4.91 30.70 -5.67
CA PRO A 246 6.31 30.29 -5.50
C PRO A 246 7.16 31.35 -4.79
N GLU A 247 6.91 32.63 -5.06
CA GLU A 247 7.67 33.76 -4.48
C GLU A 247 7.45 33.93 -2.97
N ASP A 248 6.42 33.31 -2.40
CA ASP A 248 6.16 33.32 -0.96
C ASP A 248 7.06 32.33 -0.20
N VAL A 249 7.76 31.42 -0.89
CA VAL A 249 8.65 30.45 -0.25
C VAL A 249 9.85 31.17 0.36
N THR A 250 9.96 31.12 1.69
CA THR A 250 11.00 31.84 2.44
C THR A 250 12.35 31.12 2.41
N ASP A 251 13.45 31.86 2.61
CA ASP A 251 14.83 31.34 2.76
C ASP A 251 14.97 30.15 3.73
N GLU A 252 14.15 30.07 4.77
CA GLU A 252 14.15 28.95 5.74
C GLU A 252 13.88 27.59 5.08
N PHE A 253 13.15 27.58 3.97
CA PHE A 253 12.85 26.40 3.17
C PHE A 253 13.77 26.26 1.94
N GLY A 254 14.83 27.07 1.86
CA GLY A 254 15.84 27.01 0.82
C GLY A 254 17.05 26.14 1.17
N PRO A 255 17.98 25.95 0.21
CA PRO A 255 19.25 25.31 0.49
C PRO A 255 20.07 26.11 1.52
N LEU A 256 20.98 25.42 2.22
CA LEU A 256 21.94 26.09 3.09
C LEU A 256 22.69 27.18 2.29
N ARG A 257 22.83 28.37 2.88
CA ARG A 257 23.43 29.60 2.30
C ARG A 257 24.85 29.47 1.72
N MET A 258 25.44 28.27 1.73
CA MET A 258 26.72 27.97 1.10
C MET A 258 26.68 28.09 -0.43
N ALA A 259 25.49 28.09 -1.04
CA ALA A 259 25.29 28.27 -2.47
C ALA A 259 24.52 29.60 -2.72
N MET A 260 25.26 30.70 -2.94
CA MET A 260 24.75 32.08 -2.90
C MET A 260 23.83 32.47 -4.08
N ASP A 261 23.50 31.54 -4.95
CA ASP A 261 22.72 31.73 -6.19
C ASP A 261 21.49 30.81 -6.30
N HIS A 262 21.18 30.02 -5.27
CA HIS A 262 20.04 29.09 -5.33
C HIS A 262 18.76 29.65 -4.70
N THR A 263 17.67 29.48 -5.44
CA THR A 263 16.31 29.84 -5.04
C THR A 263 15.74 28.84 -4.02
N PRO A 264 14.90 29.27 -3.06
CA PRO A 264 14.19 28.35 -2.17
C PRO A 264 13.06 27.57 -2.87
N ILE A 265 12.88 27.78 -4.18
CA ILE A 265 11.82 27.19 -5.01
C ILE A 265 12.45 26.18 -5.97
N THR A 266 11.87 25.00 -6.09
CA THR A 266 12.25 24.02 -7.12
C THR A 266 11.08 23.13 -7.50
N GLY A 267 11.17 22.37 -8.58
CA GLY A 267 10.13 21.44 -9.01
C GLY A 267 10.32 20.04 -8.45
N THR A 268 9.26 19.23 -8.53
CA THR A 268 9.31 17.77 -8.35
C THR A 268 8.85 17.09 -9.64
N ARG A 269 8.82 15.76 -9.66
CA ARG A 269 8.19 15.00 -10.75
C ARG A 269 6.68 15.23 -10.89
N TYR A 270 6.03 15.83 -9.89
CA TYR A 270 4.59 16.02 -9.84
C TYR A 270 4.16 17.42 -10.21
N VAL A 271 4.93 18.43 -9.79
CA VAL A 271 4.55 19.83 -9.90
C VAL A 271 5.75 20.69 -10.25
N GLU A 272 5.48 21.77 -10.97
CA GLU A 272 6.51 22.70 -11.43
C GLU A 272 7.22 23.43 -10.28
N TRP A 273 6.59 23.51 -9.09
CA TRP A 273 7.19 24.15 -7.94
C TRP A 273 6.72 23.58 -6.58
N THR A 274 7.64 23.61 -5.63
CA THR A 274 7.51 23.41 -4.19
C THR A 274 8.70 24.08 -3.49
N SER A 275 8.82 23.95 -2.18
CA SER A 275 10.04 24.37 -1.49
C SER A 275 11.22 23.41 -1.73
N TRP A 276 12.43 23.98 -1.82
CA TRP A 276 13.65 23.19 -1.93
C TRP A 276 13.82 22.23 -0.75
N ALA A 277 13.46 22.65 0.47
CA ALA A 277 13.48 21.80 1.65
C ALA A 277 12.71 20.50 1.41
N SER A 278 11.50 20.54 0.84
CA SER A 278 10.73 19.33 0.48
C SER A 278 11.43 18.50 -0.59
N ALA A 279 11.82 19.11 -1.72
CA ALA A 279 12.47 18.41 -2.85
C ALA A 279 13.85 17.82 -2.50
N SER A 280 14.49 18.32 -1.44
CA SER A 280 15.79 17.84 -0.97
C SER A 280 15.72 16.60 -0.09
N THR A 281 14.51 16.16 0.28
CA THR A 281 14.29 15.02 1.17
C THR A 281 14.28 13.69 0.41
N ILE A 282 14.34 12.57 1.14
CA ILE A 282 14.42 11.25 0.54
C ILE A 282 13.08 10.89 -0.12
N TRP A 283 13.12 10.39 -1.35
CA TRP A 283 11.97 9.71 -1.95
C TRP A 283 11.97 8.22 -1.51
N PRO A 284 10.93 7.71 -0.83
CA PRO A 284 10.86 6.30 -0.44
C PRO A 284 10.79 5.40 -1.67
N ASN A 285 11.57 4.33 -1.66
CA ASN A 285 11.62 3.39 -2.78
C ASN A 285 12.24 2.05 -2.38
N ALA A 286 11.97 1.01 -3.18
CA ALA A 286 12.47 -0.33 -2.99
C ALA A 286 13.21 -0.85 -4.24
N GLY A 287 14.26 -1.65 -4.00
CA GLY A 287 15.10 -2.21 -5.04
C GLY A 287 16.27 -3.00 -4.45
N ASP A 288 16.79 -3.95 -5.21
CA ASP A 288 18.01 -4.70 -4.87
C ASP A 288 18.00 -5.33 -3.46
N GLY A 289 16.84 -5.86 -3.05
CA GLY A 289 16.65 -6.54 -1.75
C GLY A 289 16.52 -5.60 -0.55
N SER A 290 16.40 -4.30 -0.76
CA SER A 290 16.24 -3.31 0.31
C SER A 290 15.26 -2.19 -0.06
N SER A 291 14.70 -1.53 0.95
CA SER A 291 13.92 -0.33 0.76
C SER A 291 14.43 0.82 1.62
N THR A 292 14.14 2.04 1.18
CA THR A 292 14.53 3.28 1.84
C THR A 292 13.27 4.02 2.27
N GLN A 293 13.25 4.47 3.52
CA GLN A 293 12.23 5.29 4.16
C GLN A 293 12.88 6.48 4.88
N ALA A 294 12.06 7.41 5.35
CA ALA A 294 12.48 8.53 6.19
C ALA A 294 11.75 8.53 7.54
N GLU A 295 12.12 9.43 8.46
CA GLU A 295 11.48 9.52 9.79
C GLU A 295 9.99 9.85 9.74
N SER A 296 9.50 10.48 8.67
CA SER A 296 8.07 10.74 8.44
C SER A 296 7.34 9.60 7.73
N SER A 297 8.05 8.56 7.30
CA SER A 297 7.42 7.43 6.63
C SER A 297 6.71 6.54 7.65
N GLY A 298 5.38 6.48 7.57
CA GLY A 298 4.56 5.62 8.44
C GLY A 298 4.61 4.15 8.04
N MET A 299 3.98 3.29 8.86
CA MET A 299 3.93 1.85 8.63
C MET A 299 3.31 1.47 7.29
N GLY A 300 2.40 2.28 6.75
CA GLY A 300 1.85 2.15 5.41
C GLY A 300 2.93 2.27 4.32
N THR A 301 3.86 3.22 4.45
CA THR A 301 5.03 3.31 3.56
C THR A 301 5.92 2.07 3.70
N PHE A 302 6.23 1.62 4.91
CA PHE A 302 7.03 0.39 5.09
C PHE A 302 6.37 -0.85 4.48
N ALA A 303 5.05 -0.99 4.61
CA ALA A 303 4.29 -2.07 4.02
C ALA A 303 4.29 -2.00 2.48
N HIS A 304 4.08 -0.82 1.91
CA HIS A 304 4.15 -0.56 0.47
C HIS A 304 5.50 -0.99 -0.11
N GLU A 305 6.59 -0.51 0.50
CA GLU A 305 7.94 -0.79 0.02
C GLU A 305 8.33 -2.26 0.22
N LEU A 306 7.89 -2.90 1.31
CA LEU A 306 8.06 -4.33 1.48
C LEU A 306 7.33 -5.12 0.39
N THR A 307 6.14 -4.70 -0.02
CA THR A 307 5.41 -5.36 -1.10
C THR A 307 6.15 -5.28 -2.44
N HIS A 308 6.87 -4.19 -2.73
CA HIS A 308 7.77 -4.16 -3.89
C HIS A 308 8.88 -5.20 -3.83
N LEU A 309 9.46 -5.43 -2.64
CA LEU A 309 10.47 -6.48 -2.43
C LEU A 309 9.87 -7.89 -2.58
N LEU A 310 8.54 -8.01 -2.57
CA LEU A 310 7.78 -9.23 -2.87
C LEU A 310 7.26 -9.28 -4.32
N ASN A 311 7.77 -8.43 -5.21
CA ASN A 311 7.52 -8.40 -6.66
C ASN A 311 6.10 -7.97 -7.09
N ILE A 312 5.50 -7.01 -6.39
CA ILE A 312 4.40 -6.21 -6.95
C ILE A 312 4.89 -4.79 -7.26
N GLY A 313 4.57 -4.27 -8.45
CA GLY A 313 4.86 -2.88 -8.81
C GLY A 313 3.84 -1.88 -8.26
N ASP A 314 4.08 -0.60 -8.51
CA ASP A 314 3.14 0.47 -8.18
C ASP A 314 1.81 0.28 -8.93
N ASN A 315 0.72 0.66 -8.28
CA ASN A 315 -0.63 0.72 -8.82
C ASN A 315 -1.21 2.14 -8.66
N TYR A 316 -0.38 3.14 -8.90
CA TYR A 316 -0.77 4.54 -9.05
C TYR A 316 -0.18 5.12 -10.33
N ASN A 317 -0.81 6.18 -10.80
CA ASN A 317 -0.33 7.09 -11.84
C ASN A 317 -0.05 8.47 -11.24
N ASN A 318 0.40 9.42 -12.07
CA ASN A 318 0.47 10.83 -11.70
C ASN A 318 -0.87 11.53 -12.04
N PRO A 319 -1.74 11.84 -11.06
CA PRO A 319 -2.98 12.55 -11.32
C PRO A 319 -2.80 14.06 -11.53
N TYR A 320 -1.60 14.59 -11.29
CA TYR A 320 -1.24 16.00 -11.47
C TYR A 320 -0.60 16.28 -12.85
N GLY A 321 -0.49 15.26 -13.71
CA GLY A 321 0.04 15.42 -15.06
C GLY A 321 -0.82 16.30 -15.95
N ASN A 322 -0.32 16.57 -17.16
CA ASN A 322 -1.06 17.28 -18.21
C ASN A 322 -1.16 16.38 -19.46
N PRO A 323 -2.36 15.85 -19.80
CA PRO A 323 -3.64 16.08 -19.12
C PRO A 323 -3.69 15.42 -17.74
N ILE A 324 -4.60 15.92 -16.89
CA ILE A 324 -4.91 15.24 -15.63
C ILE A 324 -5.44 13.84 -15.91
N ARG A 325 -5.09 12.88 -15.07
CA ARG A 325 -5.58 11.50 -15.19
C ARG A 325 -6.23 11.08 -13.89
N ARG A 326 -7.36 10.36 -13.98
CA ARG A 326 -7.98 9.74 -12.81
C ARG A 326 -6.96 8.81 -12.14
N SER A 327 -6.82 8.91 -10.82
CA SER A 327 -6.02 7.98 -10.04
C SER A 327 -6.51 6.55 -10.26
N TYR A 328 -5.62 5.56 -10.33
CA TYR A 328 -5.99 4.14 -10.47
C TYR A 328 -6.84 3.61 -9.28
N THR A 329 -6.24 2.91 -8.33
CA THR A 329 -6.98 2.32 -7.19
C THR A 329 -7.03 3.25 -5.96
N GLY A 330 -6.23 4.31 -5.93
CA GLY A 330 -6.35 5.39 -4.95
C GLY A 330 -6.22 4.90 -3.50
N PRO A 331 -7.07 5.35 -2.56
CA PRO A 331 -6.96 5.02 -1.13
C PRO A 331 -7.35 3.56 -0.79
N TRP A 332 -7.70 2.76 -1.81
CA TRP A 332 -8.24 1.41 -1.64
C TRP A 332 -7.22 0.29 -1.86
N SER A 333 -6.00 0.63 -2.28
CA SER A 333 -4.92 -0.34 -2.51
C SER A 333 -3.65 0.12 -1.82
N MET A 334 -3.02 -0.82 -1.09
CA MET A 334 -1.70 -0.62 -0.51
C MET A 334 -0.67 -0.20 -1.57
N MET A 335 -0.77 -0.73 -2.80
CA MET A 335 0.14 -0.39 -3.91
C MET A 335 -0.23 0.92 -4.60
N SER A 336 -1.17 1.69 -4.06
CA SER A 336 -1.57 3.00 -4.54
C SER A 336 -1.52 4.01 -3.40
N ARG A 337 -2.42 4.99 -3.39
CA ARG A 337 -2.55 5.95 -2.28
C ARG A 337 -3.10 5.33 -0.99
N GLY A 338 -3.47 4.05 -0.96
CA GLY A 338 -3.87 3.35 0.26
C GLY A 338 -2.74 3.28 1.30
N SER A 339 -1.48 3.30 0.86
CA SER A 339 -0.31 3.44 1.75
C SER A 339 -0.30 4.77 2.53
N PHE A 340 -1.08 5.76 2.12
CA PHE A 340 -1.16 7.08 2.75
C PHE A 340 -2.27 7.17 3.81
N ASN A 341 -3.11 6.13 3.92
CA ASN A 341 -4.20 6.10 4.88
C ASN A 341 -3.69 6.11 6.33
N GLY A 342 -4.59 6.45 7.23
CA GLY A 342 -4.33 6.68 8.64
C GLY A 342 -5.24 7.81 9.14
N PRO A 343 -5.30 8.04 10.46
CA PRO A 343 -6.03 9.16 11.01
C PRO A 343 -5.41 10.49 10.52
N GLY A 344 -6.23 11.53 10.39
CA GLY A 344 -5.80 12.82 9.85
C GLY A 344 -5.46 12.82 8.34
N GLY A 345 -5.63 11.69 7.64
CA GLY A 345 -5.52 11.62 6.19
C GLY A 345 -4.13 11.86 5.60
N PRO A 346 -4.00 11.82 4.26
CA PRO A 346 -2.71 11.86 3.56
C PRO A 346 -1.90 13.16 3.79
N HIS A 347 -2.57 14.25 4.19
CA HIS A 347 -1.97 15.58 4.43
C HIS A 347 -1.30 15.74 5.81
N SER A 348 -1.33 14.69 6.63
CA SER A 348 -0.66 14.65 7.94
C SER A 348 0.60 13.78 7.98
N ARG A 349 0.98 13.18 6.83
CA ARG A 349 2.12 12.24 6.71
C ARG A 349 3.47 12.85 7.04
N TRP A 350 3.65 14.16 6.89
CA TRP A 350 4.92 14.86 7.09
C TRP A 350 5.40 14.87 8.55
N GLN A 351 4.53 14.49 9.50
CA GLN A 351 4.84 14.52 10.91
C GLN A 351 5.91 13.49 11.27
N VAL A 352 6.80 13.86 12.19
CA VAL A 352 7.81 12.98 12.77
C VAL A 352 7.59 12.90 14.28
N PRO A 353 7.33 11.71 14.86
CA PRO A 353 7.05 10.44 14.19
C PRO A 353 5.67 10.43 13.50
N PRO A 354 5.45 9.55 12.52
CA PRO A 354 4.25 9.51 11.70
C PRO A 354 3.13 8.72 12.39
N VAL A 355 2.41 9.41 13.28
CA VAL A 355 1.31 8.83 14.08
C VAL A 355 -0.08 9.07 13.47
N GLN A 356 -0.14 9.73 12.31
CA GLN A 356 -1.37 10.12 11.59
C GLN A 356 -1.41 9.47 10.19
N GLY A 357 -1.51 10.22 9.10
CA GLY A 357 -1.45 9.66 7.75
C GLY A 357 -0.22 8.78 7.54
N SER A 358 -0.36 7.72 6.74
CA SER A 358 0.62 6.63 6.57
C SER A 358 0.89 5.79 7.83
N SER A 359 0.35 6.14 9.01
CA SER A 359 0.54 5.29 10.20
C SER A 359 -0.15 3.93 10.07
N MET A 360 -1.18 3.81 9.23
CA MET A 360 -1.83 2.54 8.93
C MET A 360 -2.47 2.57 7.52
N GLY A 361 -1.79 1.97 6.55
CA GLY A 361 -2.27 1.93 5.17
C GLY A 361 -3.45 0.97 4.96
N SER A 362 -4.16 1.08 3.82
CA SER A 362 -5.21 0.13 3.45
C SER A 362 -4.68 -1.29 3.29
N LEU A 363 -5.54 -2.29 3.31
CA LEU A 363 -5.16 -3.65 2.93
C LEU A 363 -4.76 -3.74 1.45
N HIS A 364 -4.07 -4.82 1.09
CA HIS A 364 -3.87 -5.17 -0.31
C HIS A 364 -5.21 -5.52 -0.97
N THR A 365 -5.35 -5.25 -2.27
CA THR A 365 -6.46 -5.78 -3.07
C THR A 365 -6.48 -7.31 -3.01
N VAL A 366 -7.63 -7.95 -3.21
CA VAL A 366 -7.71 -9.42 -3.22
C VAL A 366 -6.76 -10.03 -4.26
N ARG A 367 -6.63 -9.38 -5.42
CA ARG A 367 -5.68 -9.77 -6.45
C ARG A 367 -4.23 -9.77 -5.95
N ASP A 368 -3.82 -8.72 -5.26
CA ASP A 368 -2.45 -8.61 -4.73
C ASP A 368 -2.23 -9.62 -3.59
N LYS A 369 -3.23 -9.81 -2.71
CA LYS A 369 -3.20 -10.88 -1.69
C LYS A 369 -3.00 -12.25 -2.34
N ALA A 370 -3.70 -12.55 -3.43
CA ALA A 370 -3.54 -13.82 -4.15
C ALA A 370 -2.13 -13.97 -4.73
N LYS A 371 -1.62 -12.93 -5.39
CA LYS A 371 -0.28 -12.92 -6.00
C LYS A 371 0.85 -13.09 -4.99
N LEU A 372 0.71 -12.51 -3.80
CA LEU A 372 1.66 -12.64 -2.69
C LEU A 372 1.49 -13.95 -1.92
N GLY A 373 0.43 -14.71 -2.20
CA GLY A 373 0.05 -15.90 -1.43
C GLY A 373 -0.40 -15.55 0.00
N LEU A 374 -0.96 -14.37 0.25
CA LEU A 374 -1.58 -13.99 1.52
C LEU A 374 -2.95 -14.64 1.70
N VAL A 375 -3.64 -14.95 0.60
CA VAL A 375 -4.86 -15.77 0.61
C VAL A 375 -4.68 -17.02 -0.25
N ASP A 376 -5.51 -18.04 -0.01
CA ASP A 376 -5.57 -19.25 -0.83
C ASP A 376 -6.45 -18.98 -2.05
N ASP A 377 -5.98 -19.31 -3.25
CA ASP A 377 -6.67 -19.09 -4.52
C ASP A 377 -8.06 -19.76 -4.55
N LYS A 378 -8.24 -20.86 -3.79
CA LYS A 378 -9.56 -21.51 -3.64
C LYS A 378 -10.64 -20.60 -3.04
N SER A 379 -10.23 -19.54 -2.35
CA SER A 379 -11.12 -18.55 -1.72
C SER A 379 -11.57 -17.49 -2.73
N ILE A 380 -11.10 -17.55 -3.98
CA ILE A 380 -11.48 -16.66 -5.06
C ILE A 380 -12.34 -17.47 -6.03
N LEU A 381 -13.53 -16.95 -6.32
CA LEU A 381 -14.39 -17.56 -7.32
C LEU A 381 -13.95 -17.09 -8.70
N HIS A 382 -13.39 -18.00 -9.49
CA HIS A 382 -13.00 -17.75 -10.87
C HIS A 382 -14.15 -18.07 -11.83
N VAL A 383 -14.54 -17.09 -12.65
CA VAL A 383 -15.59 -17.23 -13.65
C VAL A 383 -15.11 -16.63 -14.98
N SER A 384 -15.58 -17.17 -16.10
CA SER A 384 -15.35 -16.58 -17.42
C SER A 384 -16.54 -15.71 -17.80
N ARG A 385 -16.26 -14.49 -18.27
CA ARG A 385 -17.28 -13.59 -18.82
C ARG A 385 -18.04 -14.24 -19.98
N GLU A 386 -17.35 -15.00 -20.81
CA GLU A 386 -17.89 -15.67 -21.99
C GLU A 386 -18.81 -16.82 -21.55
N ALA A 387 -18.40 -17.61 -20.55
CA ALA A 387 -19.23 -18.67 -19.98
C ALA A 387 -20.46 -18.13 -19.22
N LEU A 388 -20.39 -16.91 -18.65
CA LEU A 388 -21.52 -16.26 -17.99
C LEU A 388 -22.66 -15.94 -18.97
N ALA A 389 -22.34 -15.63 -20.22
CA ALA A 389 -23.35 -15.38 -21.26
C ALA A 389 -24.27 -16.60 -21.50
N ASP A 390 -23.71 -17.80 -21.36
CA ASP A 390 -24.43 -19.07 -21.54
C ASP A 390 -25.05 -19.61 -20.24
N SER A 391 -24.36 -19.43 -19.10
CA SER A 391 -24.76 -20.01 -17.80
C SER A 391 -25.74 -19.14 -17.00
N GLY A 392 -25.81 -17.84 -17.28
CA GLY A 392 -26.73 -16.91 -16.61
C GLY A 392 -26.21 -16.36 -15.27
N LEU A 393 -27.12 -16.09 -14.34
CA LEU A 393 -26.81 -15.41 -13.07
C LEU A 393 -26.03 -16.30 -12.11
N ILE A 394 -24.91 -15.78 -11.61
CA ILE A 394 -24.19 -16.34 -10.45
C ILE A 394 -24.51 -15.52 -9.21
N VAL A 395 -24.75 -16.21 -8.09
CA VAL A 395 -24.92 -15.61 -6.77
C VAL A 395 -23.83 -16.13 -5.85
N ALA A 396 -22.99 -15.24 -5.33
CA ALA A 396 -21.89 -15.56 -4.43
C ALA A 396 -22.02 -14.78 -3.12
N ARG A 397 -21.56 -15.39 -2.02
CA ARG A 397 -21.33 -14.70 -0.74
C ARG A 397 -19.84 -14.43 -0.62
N VAL A 398 -19.48 -13.15 -0.58
CA VAL A 398 -18.09 -12.69 -0.49
C VAL A 398 -17.86 -12.09 0.88
N THR A 399 -16.78 -12.52 1.52
CA THR A 399 -16.30 -12.07 2.82
C THR A 399 -15.47 -10.80 2.62
N ALA A 400 -15.59 -9.82 3.52
CA ALA A 400 -14.77 -8.62 3.48
C ALA A 400 -13.27 -8.96 3.52
N ARG A 401 -12.44 -8.25 2.76
CA ARG A 401 -11.01 -8.55 2.57
C ARG A 401 -10.15 -8.42 3.83
N ALA A 402 -10.71 -7.82 4.89
CA ALA A 402 -10.12 -7.68 6.22
C ALA A 402 -10.36 -8.92 7.12
N ILE A 403 -11.23 -9.83 6.69
CA ILE A 403 -11.55 -11.07 7.41
C ILE A 403 -10.91 -12.25 6.69
N ASN A 404 -10.30 -13.15 7.46
CA ASN A 404 -9.82 -14.40 6.91
C ASN A 404 -11.02 -15.30 6.54
N PRO A 405 -11.20 -15.67 5.26
CA PRO A 405 -12.32 -16.54 4.88
C PRO A 405 -12.17 -17.93 5.50
N GLY A 406 -13.28 -18.53 5.90
CA GLY A 406 -13.33 -19.95 6.25
C GLY A 406 -13.04 -20.86 5.05
N GLU A 407 -12.85 -22.16 5.30
CA GLU A 407 -12.42 -23.12 4.25
C GLU A 407 -13.31 -23.18 3.00
N SER A 408 -14.60 -22.85 3.15
CA SER A 408 -15.61 -22.84 2.08
C SER A 408 -16.14 -21.44 1.76
N GLU A 409 -15.55 -20.39 2.31
CA GLU A 409 -15.98 -19.01 2.10
C GLU A 409 -15.13 -18.34 1.02
N LEU A 410 -15.73 -17.38 0.31
CA LEU A 410 -15.05 -16.61 -0.71
C LEU A 410 -14.60 -15.27 -0.13
N ILE A 411 -13.49 -14.73 -0.64
CA ILE A 411 -13.00 -13.36 -0.34
C ILE A 411 -13.09 -12.44 -1.56
N GLY A 412 -13.22 -13.00 -2.76
CA GLY A 412 -13.39 -12.24 -3.99
C GLY A 412 -13.94 -13.07 -5.14
N VAL A 413 -14.25 -12.38 -6.24
CA VAL A 413 -14.66 -12.99 -7.51
C VAL A 413 -13.79 -12.41 -8.62
N ARG A 414 -13.13 -13.29 -9.37
CA ARG A 414 -12.41 -12.94 -10.58
C ARG A 414 -13.22 -13.32 -11.80
N ILE A 415 -13.54 -12.34 -12.64
CA ILE A 415 -14.19 -12.52 -13.93
C ILE A 415 -13.14 -12.38 -15.02
N VAL A 416 -12.67 -13.51 -15.54
CA VAL A 416 -11.70 -13.59 -16.64
C VAL A 416 -12.38 -13.22 -17.95
N MET A 417 -11.70 -12.41 -18.76
CA MET A 417 -12.14 -11.98 -20.09
C MET A 417 -11.24 -12.59 -21.17
N ASP A 418 -11.81 -12.95 -22.32
CA ASP A 418 -11.00 -13.31 -23.49
C ASP A 418 -10.33 -12.09 -24.15
N ALA A 419 -10.91 -10.90 -24.00
CA ALA A 419 -10.39 -9.60 -24.41
C ALA A 419 -11.13 -8.44 -23.71
N ASP A 420 -10.46 -7.31 -23.49
CA ASP A 420 -11.14 -6.06 -23.13
C ASP A 420 -11.90 -5.48 -24.35
N ASN A 421 -13.22 -5.44 -24.24
CA ASN A 421 -14.13 -4.94 -25.29
C ASN A 421 -14.50 -3.45 -25.10
N SER A 422 -13.89 -2.78 -24.13
CA SER A 422 -14.08 -1.34 -23.92
C SER A 422 -13.66 -0.57 -25.19
N PRO A 423 -14.43 0.44 -25.63
CA PRO A 423 -14.00 1.30 -26.74
C PRO A 423 -12.62 1.89 -26.47
N HIS A 424 -11.84 2.06 -27.54
CA HIS A 424 -10.54 2.74 -27.43
C HIS A 424 -10.73 4.17 -26.92
N CYS A 425 -9.89 4.54 -25.95
CA CYS A 425 -9.73 5.91 -25.47
C CYS A 425 -8.24 6.30 -25.48
N ASP A 426 -7.96 7.59 -25.38
CA ASP A 426 -6.60 8.12 -25.40
C ASP A 426 -6.27 8.81 -24.07
N ILE A 427 -5.29 8.26 -23.35
CA ILE A 427 -4.83 8.76 -22.05
C ILE A 427 -4.18 10.16 -22.14
N GLU A 428 -3.79 10.61 -23.33
CA GLU A 428 -3.22 11.94 -23.59
C GLU A 428 -4.29 13.01 -23.84
N THR A 429 -5.56 12.62 -23.98
CA THR A 429 -6.65 13.57 -24.26
C THR A 429 -7.91 13.37 -23.42
N ASP A 430 -8.11 12.19 -22.82
CA ASP A 430 -9.27 11.86 -21.99
C ASP A 430 -8.86 11.55 -20.53
N PRO A 431 -9.23 12.39 -19.56
CA PRO A 431 -8.89 12.18 -18.14
C PRO A 431 -9.57 10.95 -17.51
N PHE A 432 -10.59 10.38 -18.17
CA PHE A 432 -11.30 9.18 -17.73
C PHE A 432 -10.83 7.92 -18.43
N CYS A 433 -9.90 8.03 -19.38
CA CYS A 433 -9.35 6.87 -20.06
C CYS A 433 -8.53 6.02 -19.07
N ASP A 434 -8.87 4.74 -18.99
CA ASP A 434 -8.17 3.76 -18.16
C ASP A 434 -7.07 3.01 -18.93
N GLY A 435 -6.93 3.28 -20.23
CA GLY A 435 -5.88 2.71 -21.09
C GLY A 435 -6.24 1.37 -21.75
N ASN A 436 -7.41 0.80 -21.46
CA ASN A 436 -7.88 -0.49 -21.98
C ASN A 436 -6.90 -1.66 -21.69
N ASP A 437 -7.01 -2.77 -22.43
CA ASP A 437 -6.13 -3.95 -22.39
C ASP A 437 -6.11 -4.70 -21.05
N TYR A 438 -7.28 -4.83 -20.43
CA TYR A 438 -7.46 -5.59 -19.19
C TYR A 438 -7.81 -7.06 -19.44
N ASP A 439 -7.36 -7.92 -18.52
CA ASP A 439 -7.58 -9.37 -18.57
C ASP A 439 -8.78 -9.78 -17.70
N ASN A 440 -9.03 -9.08 -16.59
CA ASN A 440 -10.08 -9.46 -15.64
C ASN A 440 -10.87 -8.28 -15.09
N TYR A 441 -12.09 -8.55 -14.63
CA TYR A 441 -12.71 -7.79 -13.54
C TYR A 441 -12.50 -8.53 -12.22
N GLU A 442 -12.18 -7.79 -11.18
CA GLU A 442 -12.11 -8.27 -9.80
C GLU A 442 -13.24 -7.63 -8.99
N LEU A 443 -13.83 -8.42 -8.10
CA LEU A 443 -14.82 -7.97 -7.12
C LEU A 443 -14.37 -8.35 -5.73
N GLU A 444 -14.31 -7.37 -4.83
CA GLU A 444 -14.00 -7.54 -3.42
C GLU A 444 -14.90 -6.68 -2.53
N VAL A 445 -14.95 -7.01 -1.23
CA VAL A 445 -15.74 -6.28 -0.24
C VAL A 445 -14.82 -5.58 0.75
N ILE A 446 -15.04 -4.28 0.95
CA ILE A 446 -14.32 -3.43 1.89
C ILE A 446 -15.30 -3.00 2.98
N ASP A 447 -14.95 -3.18 4.26
CA ASP A 447 -15.90 -3.04 5.36
C ASP A 447 -15.31 -2.25 6.55
N ARG A 448 -14.40 -1.31 6.23
CA ARG A 448 -13.77 -0.35 7.16
C ARG A 448 -13.38 -0.94 8.53
N MET A 449 -12.58 -2.01 8.49
CA MET A 449 -12.04 -2.64 9.69
C MET A 449 -10.60 -3.08 9.48
N GLY A 450 -9.87 -3.26 10.58
CA GLY A 450 -8.42 -3.42 10.56
C GLY A 450 -7.79 -2.22 9.85
N ALA A 451 -6.79 -2.49 9.02
CA ALA A 451 -6.11 -1.44 8.26
C ALA A 451 -7.06 -0.63 7.34
N ASP A 452 -8.16 -1.24 6.86
CA ASP A 452 -9.18 -0.54 6.08
C ASP A 452 -10.06 0.41 6.90
N SER A 453 -9.93 0.48 8.23
CA SER A 453 -10.71 1.44 9.05
C SER A 453 -10.59 2.89 8.54
N PHE A 454 -9.43 3.20 7.94
CA PHE A 454 -9.08 4.51 7.41
C PHE A 454 -9.33 4.67 5.89
N THR A 455 -10.05 3.75 5.24
CA THR A 455 -10.54 3.96 3.88
C THR A 455 -11.78 4.89 3.90
N PRO A 456 -12.01 5.70 2.84
CA PRO A 456 -13.06 6.72 2.86
C PRO A 456 -14.49 6.16 2.90
N ASP A 457 -14.71 4.90 2.51
CA ASP A 457 -16.03 4.28 2.49
C ASP A 457 -15.96 2.75 2.74
N SER A 458 -17.10 2.08 2.77
CA SER A 458 -17.27 0.62 2.76
C SER A 458 -18.15 0.23 1.57
N GLY A 459 -17.98 -0.97 1.03
CA GLY A 459 -18.86 -1.49 -0.02
C GLY A 459 -18.20 -2.54 -0.89
N VAL A 460 -18.75 -2.69 -2.09
CA VAL A 460 -18.21 -3.57 -3.12
C VAL A 460 -17.29 -2.76 -4.03
N MET A 461 -16.01 -3.12 -4.09
CA MET A 461 -15.09 -2.58 -5.07
C MET A 461 -15.05 -3.50 -6.29
N ILE A 462 -15.23 -2.91 -7.47
CA ILE A 462 -15.02 -3.59 -8.75
C ILE A 462 -13.85 -2.90 -9.43
N SER A 463 -12.82 -3.66 -9.80
CA SER A 463 -11.65 -3.15 -10.51
C SER A 463 -11.41 -3.95 -11.79
N LYS A 464 -10.74 -3.33 -12.77
CA LYS A 464 -10.14 -4.03 -13.89
C LYS A 464 -8.66 -4.28 -13.60
N ASP A 465 -8.14 -5.44 -13.99
CA ASP A 465 -6.73 -5.75 -13.81
C ASP A 465 -6.11 -6.48 -15.01
N GLN A 466 -4.79 -6.65 -14.92
CA GLN A 466 -3.99 -7.43 -15.85
C GLN A 466 -3.31 -8.59 -15.10
N ASP A 467 -3.26 -9.76 -15.75
CA ASP A 467 -2.57 -10.96 -15.27
C ASP A 467 -1.08 -10.68 -15.15
N ARG A 468 -0.53 -10.01 -16.17
CA ARG A 468 0.82 -9.45 -16.10
C ARG A 468 0.79 -8.29 -15.11
N GLY A 469 1.19 -8.53 -13.87
CA GLY A 469 1.55 -7.39 -13.01
C GLY A 469 2.61 -6.55 -13.70
N PHE A 470 2.48 -5.22 -13.63
CA PHE A 470 3.44 -4.26 -14.18
C PHE A 470 4.87 -4.71 -13.88
N ARG A 471 5.50 -5.41 -14.84
CA ARG A 471 6.95 -5.45 -14.95
C ARG A 471 7.30 -4.02 -15.33
N ARG A 472 8.11 -3.32 -14.51
CA ARG A 472 8.68 -2.00 -14.79
C ARG A 472 8.56 -1.67 -16.29
N LEU A 473 7.53 -0.93 -16.66
CA LEU A 473 7.77 0.07 -17.66
C LEU A 473 8.77 0.97 -16.95
N SER A 474 9.95 1.13 -17.55
CA SER A 474 10.69 2.36 -17.33
C SER A 474 9.66 3.48 -17.27
N VAL A 475 9.74 4.32 -16.25
CA VAL A 475 9.09 5.62 -16.34
C VAL A 475 9.90 6.36 -17.40
N ASP A 476 9.66 6.00 -18.66
CA ASP A 476 9.81 6.86 -19.80
C ASP A 476 8.55 7.71 -19.80
N HIS A 477 8.62 8.81 -19.06
CA HIS A 477 8.33 10.17 -19.51
C HIS A 477 8.75 11.13 -18.41
#